data_AF-A0A382HTF0-F1
#
_entry.id   AF-A0A382HTF0-F1
#
_cell.length_a   1.000
_cell.length_b   1.000
_cell.length_c   1.000
_cell.angle_alpha   90.00
_cell.angle_beta   90.00
_cell.angle_gamma   90.00
#
_symmetry.space_group_name_H-M   'P 1'
#
loop_
_entity.id
_entity.type
_entity.pdbx_description
1 polymer ?
#
loop_
_entity_poly.entity_id
_entity_poly.type
_entity_poly.pdbx_seq_one_letter_code
_entity_poly.pdbx_strand_id
1 'polypeptide(L)'
;VRWFLIILSILGSVSSGPAAGFSWKAGVAQTKITPEGAYWMGGYASRNKPSEGTDLDLRAKALALQDASGARVVFVTLDLLVVTPEMSRAVLEGARDQYGLTPANVLLNCSHTHCGPELRLYRQSMYDIPKPLNIKMGDYVKWLNKRLIGLIGESLKNLRPASLFASSAQASFAINRRE
;
A
#
# COMPACT_ATOMS: atom_id res chain seq x y z
N VAL A 1 -75.17 1.69 35.58
CA VAL A 1 -74.23 2.71 35.07
C VAL A 1 -72.92 2.02 34.76
N ARG A 2 -72.57 1.81 33.48
CA ARG A 2 -71.30 1.17 33.06
C ARG A 2 -70.40 2.27 32.50
N TRP A 3 -69.25 2.48 33.14
CA TRP A 3 -68.22 3.40 32.66
C TRP A 3 -67.30 2.65 31.68
N PHE A 4 -67.16 3.17 30.46
CA PHE A 4 -66.15 2.73 29.51
C PHE A 4 -64.93 3.66 29.61
N LEU A 5 -63.78 3.12 29.99
CA LEU A 5 -62.48 3.80 29.93
C LEU A 5 -61.90 3.59 28.52
N ILE A 6 -61.78 4.67 27.76
CA ILE A 6 -61.07 4.69 26.48
C ILE A 6 -59.62 5.06 26.78
N ILE A 7 -58.69 4.11 26.60
CA ILE A 7 -57.25 4.35 26.68
C ILE A 7 -56.80 4.80 25.29
N LEU A 8 -56.54 6.10 25.13
CA LEU A 8 -55.98 6.68 23.92
C LEU A 8 -54.47 6.39 23.90
N SER A 9 -54.06 5.40 23.12
CA SER A 9 -52.64 5.05 22.93
C SER A 9 -52.03 5.98 21.89
N ILE A 10 -51.28 6.99 22.34
CA ILE A 10 -50.47 7.83 21.44
C ILE A 10 -49.26 7.00 21.03
N LEU A 11 -49.30 6.39 19.84
CA LEU A 11 -48.10 5.88 19.18
C LEU A 11 -47.22 7.08 18.81
N GLY A 12 -46.28 7.41 19.69
CA GLY A 12 -45.17 8.29 19.35
C GLY A 12 -44.29 7.59 18.32
N SER A 13 -44.40 8.02 17.06
CA SER A 13 -43.44 7.65 16.03
C SER A 13 -42.06 8.14 16.47
N VAL A 14 -41.23 7.24 16.99
CA VAL A 14 -39.80 7.50 17.15
C VAL A 14 -39.23 7.56 15.74
N SER A 15 -39.11 8.77 15.19
CA SER A 15 -38.35 9.01 13.98
C SER A 15 -36.89 8.67 14.30
N SER A 16 -36.49 7.44 14.00
CA SER A 16 -35.10 7.10 13.82
C SER A 16 -34.60 7.91 12.63
N GLY A 17 -34.08 9.11 12.88
CA GLY A 17 -33.27 9.81 11.91
C GLY A 17 -32.20 8.86 11.40
N PRO A 18 -31.81 8.91 10.12
CA PRO A 18 -30.71 8.07 9.65
C PRO A 18 -29.55 8.29 10.60
N ALA A 19 -29.07 7.23 11.26
CA ALA A 19 -27.79 7.29 11.93
C ALA A 19 -26.85 7.89 10.90
N ALA A 20 -26.28 9.06 11.18
CA ALA A 20 -25.30 9.71 10.32
C ALA A 20 -24.08 8.79 10.33
N GLY A 21 -24.17 7.71 9.56
CA GLY A 21 -23.16 6.69 9.47
C GLY A 21 -21.96 7.37 8.87
N PHE A 22 -20.86 7.40 9.63
CA PHE A 22 -19.55 7.72 9.10
C PHE A 22 -19.33 6.87 7.85
N SER A 23 -19.55 7.45 6.67
CA SER A 23 -19.43 6.71 5.41
C SER A 23 -17.99 6.78 4.95
N TRP A 24 -17.20 5.83 5.45
CA TRP A 24 -15.87 5.61 4.92
C TRP A 24 -15.97 5.28 3.44
N LYS A 25 -14.97 5.72 2.68
CA LYS A 25 -14.72 5.21 1.34
C LYS A 25 -13.39 4.49 1.30
N ALA A 26 -13.34 3.41 0.53
CA ALA A 26 -12.12 2.67 0.27
C ALA A 26 -11.94 2.50 -1.25
N GLY A 27 -10.70 2.63 -1.69
CA GLY A 27 -10.29 2.43 -3.06
C GLY A 27 -9.07 1.53 -3.10
N VAL A 28 -9.12 0.48 -3.91
CA VAL A 28 -8.03 -0.50 -4.03
C VAL A 28 -7.53 -0.49 -5.47
N ALA A 29 -6.21 -0.56 -5.61
CA ALA A 29 -5.55 -0.78 -6.88
C ALA A 29 -4.35 -1.72 -6.68
N GLN A 30 -3.95 -2.41 -7.74
CA GLN A 30 -2.72 -3.20 -7.74
C GLN A 30 -2.05 -3.10 -9.10
N THR A 31 -0.73 -3.29 -9.12
CA THR A 31 0.01 -3.28 -10.37
C THR A 31 1.24 -4.18 -10.29
N LYS A 32 1.55 -4.85 -11.40
CA LYS A 32 2.78 -5.62 -11.54
C LYS A 32 3.98 -4.67 -11.51
N ILE A 33 4.97 -5.01 -10.69
CA ILE A 33 6.25 -4.30 -10.59
C ILE A 33 7.43 -5.22 -10.91
N THR A 34 7.19 -6.42 -11.43
CA THR A 34 8.28 -7.32 -11.83
C THR A 34 9.08 -6.69 -12.97
N PRO A 35 10.40 -6.55 -12.84
CA PRO A 35 11.22 -6.03 -13.94
C PRO A 35 11.32 -7.03 -15.09
N GLU A 36 11.59 -6.54 -16.30
CA GLU A 36 11.83 -7.39 -17.47
C GLU A 36 13.31 -7.84 -17.56
N GLY A 37 13.50 -9.14 -17.71
CA GLY A 37 14.81 -9.78 -17.83
C GLY A 37 15.57 -9.88 -16.51
N ALA A 38 16.85 -10.23 -16.60
CA ALA A 38 17.69 -10.48 -15.43
C ALA A 38 18.04 -9.19 -14.66
N TYR A 39 18.00 -9.27 -13.33
CA TYR A 39 18.37 -8.19 -12.40
C TYR A 39 19.22 -8.71 -11.25
N TRP A 40 20.10 -7.87 -10.72
CA TRP A 40 20.76 -8.17 -9.45
C TRP A 40 19.72 -8.25 -8.34
N MET A 41 19.74 -9.29 -7.52
CA MET A 41 18.75 -9.50 -6.47
C MET A 41 19.25 -8.96 -5.13
N GLY A 42 18.40 -8.27 -4.39
CA GLY A 42 18.72 -7.77 -3.06
C GLY A 42 18.55 -8.83 -1.96
N GLY A 43 19.18 -8.59 -0.80
CA GLY A 43 18.85 -9.26 0.46
C GLY A 43 19.93 -10.21 0.98
N TYR A 44 20.39 -11.16 0.16
CA TYR A 44 21.46 -12.10 0.55
C TYR A 44 22.81 -11.69 -0.06
N ALA A 45 23.79 -11.41 0.80
CA ALA A 45 25.12 -10.98 0.39
C ALA A 45 25.91 -12.07 -0.36
N SER A 46 25.53 -13.35 -0.23
CA SER A 46 26.17 -14.46 -0.94
C SER A 46 25.75 -14.57 -2.41
N ARG A 47 24.74 -13.82 -2.87
CA ARG A 47 24.37 -13.81 -4.29
C ARG A 47 25.31 -12.91 -5.08
N ASN A 48 25.95 -13.50 -6.09
CA ASN A 48 26.98 -12.87 -6.92
C ASN A 48 26.65 -12.92 -8.42
N LYS A 49 25.40 -13.20 -8.78
CA LYS A 49 24.90 -13.19 -10.16
C LYS A 49 23.46 -12.64 -10.24
N PRO A 50 23.04 -12.17 -11.42
CA PRO A 50 21.65 -11.77 -11.67
C PRO A 50 20.65 -12.92 -11.52
N SER A 51 19.37 -12.57 -11.41
CA SER A 51 18.25 -13.51 -11.46
C SER A 51 18.19 -14.25 -12.80
N GLU A 52 17.81 -15.53 -12.76
CA GLU A 52 17.69 -16.39 -13.96
C GLU A 52 16.27 -16.42 -14.54
N GLY A 53 15.29 -15.88 -13.80
CA GLY A 53 13.90 -15.86 -14.23
C GLY A 53 12.97 -15.26 -13.18
N THR A 54 11.68 -15.36 -13.44
CA THR A 54 10.60 -14.98 -12.52
C THR A 54 9.76 -16.21 -12.23
N ASP A 55 9.64 -16.55 -10.95
CA ASP A 55 8.74 -17.61 -10.49
C ASP A 55 7.33 -17.05 -10.24
N LEU A 56 7.26 -15.98 -9.44
CA LEU A 56 6.01 -15.24 -9.17
C LEU A 56 6.19 -13.74 -9.44
N ASP A 57 5.13 -13.13 -9.96
CA ASP A 57 5.11 -11.69 -10.19
C ASP A 57 5.16 -10.91 -8.87
N LEU A 58 6.10 -9.97 -8.78
CA LEU A 58 6.14 -8.93 -7.77
C LEU A 58 5.02 -7.91 -8.04
N ARG A 59 4.28 -7.51 -7.00
CA ARG A 59 3.21 -6.51 -7.09
C ARG A 59 3.39 -5.36 -6.11
N ALA A 60 2.94 -4.19 -6.54
CA ALA A 60 2.60 -3.08 -5.66
C ALA A 60 1.08 -3.03 -5.50
N LYS A 61 0.60 -2.80 -4.29
CA LYS A 61 -0.82 -2.75 -3.93
C LYS A 61 -1.08 -1.47 -3.16
N ALA A 62 -2.15 -0.76 -3.49
CA ALA A 62 -2.54 0.47 -2.80
C ALA A 62 -3.96 0.37 -2.24
N LEU A 63 -4.14 0.83 -1.00
CA LEU A 63 -5.41 1.02 -0.33
C LEU A 63 -5.55 2.51 0.04
N ALA A 64 -6.42 3.21 -0.65
CA ALA A 64 -6.86 4.55 -0.28
C ALA A 64 -8.06 4.46 0.66
N LEU A 65 -8.02 5.18 1.76
CA LEU A 65 -9.14 5.39 2.69
C LEU A 65 -9.49 6.86 2.71
N GLN A 66 -10.78 7.17 2.73
CA GLN A 66 -11.30 8.51 2.91
C GLN A 66 -12.37 8.52 4.00
N ASP A 67 -12.25 9.45 4.95
CA ASP A 67 -13.23 9.65 6.00
C ASP A 67 -14.38 10.59 5.57
N ALA A 68 -15.34 10.82 6.46
CA ALA A 68 -16.49 11.69 6.20
C ALA A 68 -16.12 13.17 6.03
N SER A 69 -14.95 13.62 6.52
CA SER A 69 -14.44 14.98 6.31
C SER A 69 -13.78 15.15 4.94
N GLY A 70 -13.52 14.06 4.23
CA GLY A 70 -12.79 14.04 2.97
C GLY A 70 -11.28 13.86 3.15
N ALA A 71 -10.77 13.73 4.37
CA ALA A 71 -9.36 13.44 4.64
C ALA A 71 -8.99 12.07 4.08
N ARG A 72 -7.78 11.96 3.51
CA ARG A 72 -7.32 10.77 2.76
C ARG A 72 -6.04 10.21 3.35
N VAL A 73 -5.97 8.89 3.43
CA VAL A 73 -4.72 8.15 3.69
C VAL A 73 -4.58 7.06 2.63
N VAL A 74 -3.36 6.85 2.13
CA VAL A 74 -3.05 5.80 1.15
C VAL A 74 -1.93 4.92 1.69
N PHE A 75 -2.23 3.63 1.87
CA PHE A 75 -1.25 2.60 2.19
C PHE A 75 -0.78 1.97 0.89
N VAL A 76 0.53 1.95 0.66
CA VAL A 76 1.16 1.27 -0.47
C VAL A 76 2.05 0.15 0.08
N THR A 77 1.79 -1.08 -0.35
CA THR A 77 2.59 -2.26 0.00
C THR A 77 3.29 -2.79 -1.24
N LEU A 78 4.56 -3.16 -1.08
CA LEU A 78 5.44 -3.58 -2.16
C LEU A 78 6.00 -4.97 -1.89
N ASP A 79 5.95 -5.85 -2.89
CA ASP A 79 6.66 -7.11 -2.86
C ASP A 79 8.16 -6.87 -3.18
N LEU A 80 8.86 -6.15 -2.30
CA LEU A 80 10.26 -5.73 -2.43
C LEU A 80 11.02 -5.85 -1.11
N LEU A 81 12.35 -5.76 -1.19
CA LEU A 81 13.23 -5.82 -0.02
C LEU A 81 13.09 -4.59 0.89
N VAL A 82 13.04 -3.39 0.30
CA VAL A 82 13.17 -2.14 1.04
C VAL A 82 12.49 -0.99 0.28
N VAL A 83 11.97 -0.03 1.03
CA VAL A 83 11.65 1.31 0.51
C VAL A 83 12.86 2.21 0.79
N THR A 84 13.56 2.67 -0.25
CA THR A 84 14.73 3.55 -0.04
C THR A 84 14.29 5.00 0.25
N PRO A 85 15.12 5.81 0.91
CA PRO A 85 14.83 7.24 1.11
C PRO A 85 14.56 7.99 -0.20
N GLU A 86 15.28 7.64 -1.27
CA GLU A 86 15.12 8.26 -2.59
C GLU A 86 13.80 7.89 -3.25
N MET A 87 13.41 6.61 -3.17
CA MET A 87 12.10 6.16 -3.62
C MET A 87 10.99 6.84 -2.84
N SER A 88 11.08 6.86 -1.50
CA SER A 88 10.07 7.49 -0.65
C SER A 88 9.87 8.95 -1.01
N ARG A 89 10.97 9.72 -1.08
CA ARG A 89 10.91 11.14 -1.47
C ARG A 89 10.26 11.36 -2.82
N ALA A 90 10.71 10.63 -3.85
CA ALA A 90 10.19 10.78 -5.21
C ALA A 90 8.69 10.45 -5.31
N VAL A 91 8.24 9.40 -4.60
CA VAL A 91 6.83 8.99 -4.59
C VAL A 91 5.98 9.99 -3.82
N LEU A 92 6.45 10.47 -2.67
CA LEU A 92 5.74 11.45 -1.85
C LEU A 92 5.62 12.81 -2.54
N GLU A 93 6.69 13.28 -3.19
CA GLU A 93 6.67 14.50 -4.02
C GLU A 93 5.67 14.35 -5.16
N GLY A 94 5.72 13.24 -5.91
CA GLY A 94 4.77 12.98 -6.99
C GLY A 94 3.31 12.87 -6.51
N ALA A 95 3.08 12.24 -5.36
CA ALA A 95 1.74 12.12 -4.77
C ALA A 95 1.20 13.48 -4.29
N ARG A 96 2.06 14.34 -3.73
CA ARG A 96 1.72 15.71 -3.39
C ARG A 96 1.35 16.50 -4.64
N ASP A 97 2.24 16.51 -5.62
CA ASP A 97 2.12 17.37 -6.80
C ASP A 97 0.91 16.96 -7.67
N GLN A 98 0.59 15.67 -7.76
CA GLN A 98 -0.52 15.19 -8.60
C GLN A 98 -1.86 15.06 -7.87
N TYR A 99 -1.85 14.75 -6.57
CA TYR A 99 -3.08 14.36 -5.85
C TYR A 99 -3.33 15.16 -4.56
N GLY A 100 -2.45 16.10 -4.23
CA GLY A 100 -2.53 16.91 -3.02
C GLY A 100 -2.36 16.10 -1.74
N LEU A 101 -1.63 14.98 -1.78
CA LEU A 101 -1.33 14.16 -0.61
C LEU A 101 -0.03 14.64 0.04
N THR A 102 -0.10 15.06 1.29
CA THR A 102 1.10 15.39 2.08
C THR A 102 1.82 14.12 2.52
N PRO A 103 3.08 14.21 3.01
CA PRO A 103 3.77 13.05 3.57
C PRO A 103 3.00 12.30 4.66
N ALA A 104 2.18 13.00 5.45
CA ALA A 104 1.34 12.39 6.48
C ALA A 104 0.20 11.53 5.92
N ASN A 105 -0.14 11.69 4.63
CA ASN A 105 -1.23 10.96 3.98
C ASN A 105 -0.78 9.65 3.33
N VAL A 106 0.51 9.36 3.22
CA VAL A 106 1.00 8.19 2.46
C VAL A 106 1.93 7.34 3.31
N LEU A 107 1.59 6.06 3.44
CA LEU A 107 2.44 5.06 4.06
C LEU A 107 2.99 4.12 2.99
N LEU A 108 4.32 4.04 2.88
CA LEU A 108 5.01 3.08 2.02
C LEU A 108 5.56 1.94 2.89
N ASN A 109 5.21 0.70 2.56
CA ASN A 109 5.69 -0.50 3.22
C ASN A 109 6.15 -1.54 2.20
N CYS A 110 7.02 -2.45 2.62
CA CYS A 110 7.47 -3.57 1.80
C CYS A 110 7.44 -4.88 2.59
N SER A 111 7.21 -6.00 1.90
CA SER A 111 7.19 -7.34 2.51
C SER A 111 8.55 -7.82 3.01
N HIS A 112 9.62 -7.09 2.67
CA HIS A 112 11.00 -7.49 2.94
C HIS A 112 11.38 -8.81 2.25
N THR A 113 10.81 -9.08 1.06
CA THR A 113 11.20 -10.25 0.28
C THR A 113 12.64 -10.13 -0.20
N HIS A 114 13.41 -11.21 -0.02
CA HIS A 114 14.74 -11.35 -0.59
C HIS A 114 14.68 -11.88 -2.04
N CYS A 115 13.52 -11.95 -2.68
CA CYS A 115 13.34 -12.50 -4.03
C CYS A 115 13.03 -11.43 -5.09
N GLY A 116 13.47 -10.18 -4.88
CA GLY A 116 13.27 -9.07 -5.82
C GLY A 116 14.58 -8.36 -6.23
N PRO A 117 14.50 -7.39 -7.16
CA PRO A 117 15.66 -6.63 -7.61
C PRO A 117 16.26 -5.80 -6.46
N GLU A 118 17.58 -5.63 -6.47
CA GLU A 118 18.28 -4.67 -5.61
C GLU A 118 17.92 -3.24 -6.04
N LEU A 119 17.65 -2.38 -5.05
CA LEU A 119 17.17 -1.01 -5.25
C LEU A 119 18.13 0.02 -4.65
N ARG A 120 19.01 -0.43 -3.76
CA ARG A 120 19.96 0.42 -3.04
C ARG A 120 21.15 0.70 -3.94
N LEU A 121 21.00 1.65 -4.85
CA LEU A 121 22.06 2.07 -5.78
C LEU A 121 23.35 2.46 -5.03
N TYR A 122 23.23 3.01 -3.82
CA TYR A 122 24.37 3.33 -2.96
C TYR A 122 25.20 2.11 -2.50
N ARG A 123 24.71 0.87 -2.67
CA ARG A 123 25.43 -0.38 -2.34
C ARG A 123 26.03 -1.09 -3.55
N GLN A 124 25.91 -0.52 -4.76
CA GLN A 124 26.35 -1.17 -5.99
C GLN A 124 27.83 -1.59 -5.96
N SER A 125 28.71 -0.78 -5.37
CA SER A 125 30.14 -1.06 -5.24
C SER A 125 30.46 -2.12 -4.18
N MET A 126 29.60 -2.27 -3.17
CA MET A 126 29.78 -3.30 -2.13
C MET A 126 29.49 -4.71 -2.66
N TYR A 127 28.77 -4.82 -3.78
CA TYR A 127 28.38 -6.10 -4.38
C TYR A 127 29.03 -6.31 -5.75
N ASP A 128 30.02 -5.50 -6.11
CA ASP A 128 30.73 -5.57 -7.41
C ASP A 128 29.78 -5.65 -8.61
N ILE A 129 28.65 -4.92 -8.56
CA ILE A 129 27.63 -5.00 -9.60
C ILE A 129 28.19 -4.39 -10.90
N PRO A 130 28.19 -5.12 -12.03
CA PRO A 130 28.65 -4.60 -13.31
C PRO A 130 27.93 -3.31 -13.72
N LYS A 131 28.69 -2.35 -14.27
CA LYS A 131 28.18 -1.03 -14.67
C LYS A 131 26.90 -1.07 -15.53
N PRO A 132 26.76 -1.95 -16.54
CA PRO A 132 25.51 -2.02 -17.31
C PRO A 132 24.29 -2.42 -16.48
N LEU A 133 24.46 -3.36 -15.54
CA LEU A 133 23.39 -3.78 -14.63
C LEU A 133 23.02 -2.69 -13.64
N ASN A 134 24.01 -1.92 -13.17
CA ASN A 134 23.75 -0.78 -12.31
C ASN A 134 22.91 0.31 -13.00
N ILE A 135 23.22 0.65 -14.26
CA ILE A 135 22.39 1.59 -15.04
C ILE A 135 20.95 1.05 -15.16
N LYS A 136 20.83 -0.24 -15.49
CA LYS A 136 19.53 -0.93 -15.59
C LYS A 136 18.74 -0.91 -14.27
N MET A 137 19.41 -1.02 -13.12
CA MET A 137 18.79 -0.86 -11.79
C MET A 137 18.27 0.56 -11.58
N GLY A 138 19.06 1.58 -11.93
CA GLY A 138 18.64 2.98 -11.85
C GLY A 138 17.40 3.28 -12.70
N ASP A 139 17.33 2.73 -13.91
CA ASP A 139 16.18 2.89 -14.79
C ASP A 139 14.92 2.19 -14.26
N TYR A 140 15.09 1.01 -13.66
CA TYR A 140 13.99 0.32 -12.98
C TYR A 140 13.47 1.12 -11.78
N VAL A 141 14.33 1.74 -10.97
CA VAL A 141 13.89 2.59 -9.86
C VAL A 141 13.08 3.78 -10.35
N LYS A 142 13.51 4.44 -11.43
CA LYS A 142 12.75 5.55 -12.05
C LYS A 142 11.38 5.08 -12.56
N TRP A 143 11.36 3.95 -13.26
CA TRP A 143 10.12 3.35 -13.76
C TRP A 143 9.17 2.99 -12.60
N LEU A 144 9.71 2.37 -11.56
CA LEU A 144 8.97 1.96 -10.37
C LEU A 144 8.35 3.17 -9.67
N ASN A 145 9.11 4.25 -9.44
CA ASN A 145 8.59 5.47 -8.81
C ASN A 145 7.38 6.02 -9.59
N LYS A 146 7.48 6.13 -10.92
CA LYS A 146 6.36 6.56 -11.77
C LYS A 146 5.15 5.63 -11.64
N ARG A 147 5.40 4.31 -11.58
CA ARG A 147 4.35 3.29 -11.43
C ARG A 147 3.64 3.41 -10.08
N LEU A 148 4.37 3.65 -9.00
CA LEU A 148 3.81 3.83 -7.66
C LEU A 148 2.97 5.10 -7.54
N ILE A 149 3.41 6.21 -8.14
CA ILE A 149 2.61 7.44 -8.18
C ILE A 149 1.29 7.19 -8.92
N GLY A 150 1.36 6.56 -10.10
CA GLY A 150 0.15 6.19 -10.86
C GLY A 150 -0.79 5.26 -10.08
N LEU A 151 -0.24 4.27 -9.37
CA LEU A 151 -0.99 3.35 -8.52
C LEU A 151 -1.74 4.06 -7.38
N ILE A 152 -1.11 5.06 -6.75
CA ILE A 152 -1.77 5.92 -5.76
C ILE A 152 -2.98 6.62 -6.40
N GLY A 153 -2.79 7.25 -7.56
CA GLY A 153 -3.87 7.91 -8.29
C GLY A 153 -5.01 6.96 -8.67
N GLU A 154 -4.69 5.73 -9.08
CA GLU A 154 -5.69 4.70 -9.39
C GLU A 154 -6.50 4.30 -8.15
N SER A 155 -5.83 4.08 -7.00
CA SER A 155 -6.53 3.76 -5.76
C SER A 155 -7.49 4.87 -5.32
N LEU A 156 -7.10 6.14 -5.51
CA LEU A 156 -7.95 7.30 -5.21
C LEU A 156 -9.17 7.38 -6.14
N LYS A 157 -8.99 7.11 -7.44
CA LYS A 157 -10.10 7.06 -8.42
C LYS A 157 -11.11 5.96 -8.10
N ASN A 158 -10.65 4.88 -7.49
CA ASN A 158 -11.49 3.72 -7.14
C ASN A 158 -12.23 3.86 -5.80
N LEU A 159 -12.18 5.04 -5.13
CA LEU A 159 -12.88 5.29 -3.86
C LEU A 159 -14.39 5.08 -4.01
N ARG A 160 -14.91 4.13 -3.21
CA ARG A 160 -16.35 3.82 -3.12
C ARG A 160 -16.74 3.60 -1.65
N PRO A 161 -18.03 3.75 -1.27
CA PRO A 161 -18.49 3.50 0.10
C PRO A 161 -18.01 2.14 0.63
N ALA A 162 -17.55 2.12 1.87
CA ALA A 162 -17.00 0.93 2.52
C ALA A 162 -17.22 0.97 4.04
N SER A 163 -17.14 -0.20 4.67
CA SER A 163 -17.08 -0.34 6.13
C SER A 163 -15.68 -0.80 6.52
N LEU A 164 -15.16 -0.28 7.63
CA LEU A 164 -13.84 -0.65 8.15
C LEU A 164 -14.00 -1.46 9.44
N PHE A 165 -13.23 -2.54 9.52
CA PHE A 165 -13.15 -3.41 10.69
C PHE A 165 -11.67 -3.73 10.96
N ALA A 166 -11.32 -3.94 12.23
CA ALA A 166 -9.99 -4.36 12.64
C ALA A 166 -10.09 -5.53 13.62
N SER A 167 -9.16 -6.48 13.52
CA SER A 167 -9.04 -7.61 14.45
C SER A 167 -7.57 -8.00 14.60
N SER A 168 -7.27 -8.75 15.65
CA SER A 168 -5.93 -9.26 15.93
C SER A 168 -5.99 -10.74 16.34
N ALA A 169 -4.95 -11.48 15.98
CA ALA A 169 -4.78 -12.89 16.31
C ALA A 169 -3.28 -13.23 16.39
N GLN A 170 -2.95 -14.38 16.96
CA GLN A 170 -1.57 -14.87 17.08
C GLN A 170 -1.20 -15.78 15.90
N ALA A 171 0.03 -15.66 15.41
CA ALA A 171 0.64 -16.57 14.43
C ALA A 171 1.86 -17.26 15.03
N SER A 172 2.02 -18.58 14.79
CA SER A 172 3.02 -19.43 15.46
C SER A 172 4.15 -19.94 14.55
N PHE A 173 4.25 -19.45 13.31
CA PHE A 173 5.22 -19.98 12.33
C PHE A 173 6.61 -19.32 12.39
N ALA A 174 6.75 -18.17 13.04
CA ALA A 174 8.01 -17.44 13.10
C ALA A 174 8.84 -17.84 14.34
N ILE A 175 10.15 -17.99 14.16
CA ILE A 175 11.11 -18.29 15.22
C ILE A 175 12.17 -17.18 15.34
N ASN A 176 12.74 -17.00 16.53
CA ASN A 176 13.90 -16.14 16.70
C ASN A 176 15.16 -16.86 16.20
N ARG A 177 15.82 -16.32 15.17
CA ARG A 177 17.04 -16.92 14.59
C ARG A 177 18.31 -16.74 15.43
N ARG A 178 18.22 -16.16 16.62
CA ARG A 178 19.34 -15.85 17.54
C ARG A 178 19.14 -16.41 18.95
N GLU A 179 18.08 -17.19 19.15
CA GLU A 179 17.90 -18.04 20.33
C GLU A 179 18.46 -19.43 20.03
#